data_AF-A0A8H7H3Q5-F1
#
_entry.id   AF-A0A8H7H3Q5-F1
#
_cell.length_a   1.000
_cell.length_b   1.000
_cell.length_c   1.000
_cell.angle_alpha   90.00
_cell.angle_beta   90.00
_cell.angle_gamma   90.00
#
_symmetry.space_group_name_H-M   'P 1'
#
loop_
_entity.id
_entity.type
_entity.pdbx_description
1 polymer ?
#
loop_
_entity_poly.entity_id
_entity_poly.type
_entity_poly.pdbx_seq_one_letter_code
_entity_poly.pdbx_strand_id
1 'polypeptide(L)'
;MSRLNTDAQLKPIWDEWVCRPEPATNKDWTDIQSRLTFLLEECPERAHAIARETSLSEKFNELVMKLSPPVRFVIRHRQSSMWDYTSPPPYCPPFPLFIHMRDWVIVKDLWKTHRTEQEMLALFEEHSRTIEELIVEWKRGIESHFSNLVLSKKQSRVQSPIVRPTMLRFQSRPDPLSHYTDEHKMLLRGDILFYDIEENSLSPIPMTYSEILDKNGLVASPLSLKPNSTSLTKKVNLNKYDFYVEAHLVACALMTSLNIPTASHLLLAGLGAEFQCKRCLDAQRVTWVELVRHYIVSNKLFKKNLKTVRSLCGGITYRNVHDTELCIEQPMVGYCSTNPPMELGAHTNKRRKCLLCAQIQGQESMIAPEWAIVRHLQDVLMHILERHGVAEPATHLYYTPQHVHDSIDDFGGYGLPPHDSEFF
;
A
#
# COMPACT_ATOMS: atom_id res chain seq x y z
N MET A 1 4.22 -40.11 5.98
CA MET A 1 4.82 -39.84 7.30
C MET A 1 4.65 -38.37 7.61
N SER A 2 3.82 -38.06 8.60
CA SER A 2 3.56 -36.70 9.06
C SER A 2 4.83 -36.14 9.69
N ARG A 3 5.38 -35.04 9.15
CA ARG A 3 6.48 -34.32 9.79
C ARG A 3 5.90 -33.67 11.04
N LEU A 4 6.13 -34.28 12.19
CA LEU A 4 5.79 -33.69 13.47
C LEU A 4 6.48 -32.33 13.57
N ASN A 5 5.73 -31.29 13.92
CA ASN A 5 6.28 -29.99 14.25
C ASN A 5 6.97 -30.13 15.62
N THR A 6 8.16 -30.71 15.60
CA THR A 6 8.87 -31.19 16.78
C THR A 6 9.23 -30.06 17.72
N ASP A 7 9.49 -28.84 17.26
CA ASP A 7 9.80 -27.73 18.18
C ASP A 7 8.62 -27.31 19.06
N ALA A 8 7.40 -27.31 18.50
CA ALA A 8 6.19 -26.99 19.26
C ALA A 8 5.80 -28.11 20.24
N GLN A 9 6.21 -29.36 19.96
CA GLN A 9 5.95 -30.51 20.83
C GLN A 9 7.08 -30.72 21.86
N LEU A 10 8.32 -30.41 21.50
CA LEU A 10 9.49 -30.63 22.34
C LEU A 10 9.66 -29.54 23.38
N LYS A 11 9.30 -28.29 23.08
CA LYS A 11 9.39 -27.20 24.06
C LYS A 11 8.61 -27.48 25.36
N PRO A 12 7.30 -27.81 25.32
CA PRO A 12 6.58 -28.14 26.55
C PRO A 12 7.11 -29.40 27.24
N ILE A 13 7.60 -30.41 26.49
CA ILE A 13 8.21 -31.62 27.08
C ILE A 13 9.54 -31.29 27.78
N TRP A 14 10.36 -30.44 27.17
CA TRP A 14 11.61 -29.97 27.74
C TRP A 14 11.38 -29.13 28.99
N ASP A 15 10.43 -28.20 28.93
CA ASP A 15 10.02 -27.37 30.06
C ASP A 15 9.45 -28.25 31.20
N GLU A 16 8.66 -29.28 30.87
CA GLU A 16 8.14 -30.26 31.84
C GLU A 16 9.23 -31.11 32.51
N TRP A 17 10.39 -31.31 31.86
CA TRP A 17 11.48 -32.13 32.39
C TRP A 17 12.52 -31.32 33.16
N VAL A 18 12.90 -30.15 32.64
CA VAL A 18 13.93 -29.29 33.23
C VAL A 18 13.39 -28.50 34.41
N CYS A 19 12.10 -28.16 34.42
CA CYS A 19 11.49 -27.34 35.47
C CYS A 19 10.78 -28.14 36.57
N ARG A 20 11.04 -29.46 36.71
CA ARG A 20 10.46 -30.23 37.82
C ARG A 20 11.08 -29.81 39.16
N PRO A 21 10.26 -29.64 40.22
CA PRO A 21 10.74 -29.24 41.54
C PRO A 21 11.44 -30.38 42.30
N GLU A 22 11.24 -31.63 41.90
CA GLU A 22 11.82 -32.82 42.55
C GLU A 22 13.08 -33.31 41.82
N PRO A 23 14.11 -33.79 42.55
CA PRO A 23 15.33 -34.31 41.94
C PRO A 23 15.06 -35.56 41.11
N ALA A 24 15.52 -35.56 39.86
CA ALA A 24 15.32 -36.67 38.92
C ALA A 24 15.93 -37.98 39.43
N THR A 25 15.15 -39.06 39.35
CA THR A 25 15.59 -40.41 39.73
C THR A 25 16.47 -41.03 38.63
N ASN A 26 17.21 -42.10 38.95
CA ASN A 26 18.00 -42.84 37.95
C ASN A 26 17.14 -43.35 36.78
N LYS A 27 15.86 -43.66 37.03
CA LYS A 27 14.92 -44.07 35.99
C LYS A 27 14.56 -42.90 35.07
N ASP A 28 14.34 -41.72 35.64
CA ASP A 28 14.07 -40.50 34.87
C ASP A 28 15.27 -40.13 34.00
N TRP A 29 16.50 -40.23 34.55
CA TRP A 29 17.72 -40.00 33.78
C TRP A 29 17.90 -40.97 32.61
N THR A 30 17.53 -42.25 32.79
CA THR A 30 17.62 -43.25 31.72
C THR A 30 16.60 -42.97 30.59
N ASP A 31 15.37 -42.56 30.92
CA ASP A 31 14.36 -42.17 29.91
C ASP A 31 14.80 -40.89 29.18
N ILE A 32 15.23 -39.87 29.92
CA ILE A 32 15.75 -38.61 29.35
C ILE A 32 16.93 -38.89 28.43
N GLN A 33 17.88 -39.73 28.85
CA GLN A 33 19.03 -40.09 28.04
C GLN A 33 18.61 -40.79 26.75
N SER A 34 17.70 -41.77 26.80
CA SER A 34 17.25 -42.48 25.59
C SER A 34 16.59 -41.54 24.57
N ARG A 35 15.80 -40.57 25.05
CA ARG A 35 15.12 -39.59 24.20
C ARG A 35 16.07 -38.50 23.69
N LEU A 36 17.03 -38.07 24.51
CA LEU A 36 18.10 -37.18 24.08
C LEU A 36 18.99 -37.87 23.05
N THR A 37 19.36 -39.13 23.24
CA THR A 37 20.11 -39.91 22.25
C THR A 37 19.34 -40.01 20.94
N PHE A 38 18.05 -40.34 20.97
CA PHE A 38 17.20 -40.32 19.77
C PHE A 38 17.17 -38.94 19.09
N LEU A 39 16.98 -37.87 19.86
CA LEU A 39 16.97 -36.50 19.33
C LEU A 39 18.34 -36.10 18.78
N LEU A 40 19.44 -36.51 19.45
CA LEU A 40 20.82 -36.26 19.06
C LEU A 40 21.26 -37.13 17.87
N GLU A 41 20.62 -38.27 17.62
CA GLU A 41 20.82 -39.10 16.43
C GLU A 41 20.02 -38.57 15.25
N GLU A 42 18.82 -38.00 15.49
CA GLU A 42 18.10 -37.23 14.47
C GLU A 42 18.66 -35.81 14.26
N CYS A 43 19.47 -35.30 15.21
CA CYS A 43 20.03 -33.94 15.17
C CYS A 43 21.03 -33.73 14.02
N PRO A 44 21.94 -34.67 13.69
CA PRO A 44 22.82 -34.54 12.53
C PRO A 44 22.05 -34.35 11.23
N GLU A 45 21.04 -35.18 10.97
CA GLU A 45 20.21 -35.04 9.77
C GLU A 45 19.43 -33.73 9.76
N ARG A 46 18.93 -33.30 10.91
CA ARG A 46 18.26 -32.00 11.06
C ARG A 46 19.24 -30.84 10.83
N ALA A 47 20.44 -30.90 11.40
CA ALA A 47 21.49 -29.90 11.23
C ALA A 47 21.95 -29.84 9.77
N HIS A 48 22.15 -30.99 9.12
CA HIS A 48 22.45 -31.08 7.69
C HIS A 48 21.30 -30.55 6.84
N ALA A 49 20.04 -30.81 7.20
CA ALA A 49 18.89 -30.23 6.51
C ALA A 49 18.87 -28.70 6.63
N ILE A 50 19.07 -28.15 7.83
CA ILE A 50 19.13 -26.70 8.06
C ILE A 50 20.31 -26.08 7.30
N ALA A 51 21.48 -26.72 7.30
CA ALA A 51 22.65 -26.27 6.55
C ALA A 51 22.35 -26.24 5.05
N ARG A 52 21.82 -27.33 4.48
CA ARG A 52 21.36 -27.38 3.08
C ARG A 52 20.36 -26.26 2.76
N GLU A 53 19.45 -25.94 3.69
CA GLU A 53 18.41 -24.93 3.45
C GLU A 53 19.00 -23.54 3.42
N THR A 54 19.94 -23.30 4.34
CA THR A 54 20.66 -22.03 4.46
C THR A 54 21.48 -21.80 3.20
N SER A 55 22.31 -22.77 2.80
CA SER A 55 23.16 -22.64 1.60
C SER A 55 22.33 -22.52 0.31
N LEU A 56 21.21 -23.24 0.22
CA LEU A 56 20.29 -23.12 -0.92
C LEU A 56 19.58 -21.74 -0.93
N SER A 57 19.19 -21.23 0.24
CA SER A 57 18.63 -19.89 0.38
C SER A 57 19.63 -18.81 -0.02
N GLU A 58 20.90 -18.94 0.35
CA GLU A 58 21.99 -18.06 -0.10
C GLU A 58 22.13 -18.07 -1.63
N LYS A 59 22.10 -19.25 -2.24
CA LYS A 59 22.10 -19.38 -3.71
C LYS A 59 20.89 -18.73 -4.37
N PHE A 60 19.71 -18.85 -3.79
CA PHE A 60 18.54 -18.13 -4.28
C PHE A 60 18.66 -16.61 -4.09
N ASN A 61 19.28 -16.14 -3.01
CA ASN A 61 19.58 -14.71 -2.82
C ASN A 61 20.54 -14.19 -3.91
N GLU A 62 21.55 -14.97 -4.31
CA GLU A 62 22.42 -14.63 -5.45
C GLU A 62 21.58 -14.47 -6.73
N LEU A 63 20.63 -15.38 -6.99
CA LEU A 63 19.71 -15.29 -8.12
C LEU A 63 18.75 -14.08 -8.03
N VAL A 64 18.30 -13.70 -6.83
CA VAL A 64 17.51 -12.47 -6.63
C VAL A 64 18.29 -11.26 -7.12
N MET A 65 19.55 -11.13 -6.67
CA MET A 65 20.39 -10.00 -7.04
C MET A 65 20.72 -9.98 -8.54
N LYS A 66 20.88 -11.16 -9.15
CA LYS A 66 21.14 -11.32 -10.59
C LYS A 66 19.91 -11.03 -11.46
N LEU A 67 18.75 -11.59 -11.12
CA LEU A 67 17.56 -11.58 -11.98
C LEU A 67 16.52 -10.51 -11.62
N SER A 68 16.58 -9.96 -10.41
CA SER A 68 15.68 -8.92 -9.89
C SER A 68 16.48 -7.88 -9.09
N PRO A 69 17.50 -7.23 -9.67
CA PRO A 69 18.26 -6.23 -8.95
C PRO A 69 17.31 -5.13 -8.44
N PRO A 70 17.40 -4.75 -7.15
CA PRO A 70 16.57 -3.68 -6.61
C PRO A 70 16.83 -2.36 -7.34
N VAL A 71 15.77 -1.69 -7.79
CA VAL A 71 15.88 -0.40 -8.49
C VAL A 71 15.69 0.72 -7.48
N ARG A 72 16.73 1.51 -7.27
CA ARG A 72 16.69 2.70 -6.40
C ARG A 72 16.39 3.95 -7.21
N PHE A 73 15.45 4.73 -6.72
CA PHE A 73 15.16 6.06 -7.26
C PHE A 73 15.77 7.11 -6.33
N VAL A 74 16.37 8.13 -6.92
CA VAL A 74 16.80 9.31 -6.18
C VAL A 74 15.85 10.43 -6.57
N ILE A 75 14.98 10.80 -5.63
CA ILE A 75 14.04 11.91 -5.84
C ILE A 75 14.72 13.17 -5.32
N ARG A 76 14.82 14.18 -6.18
CA ARG A 76 15.31 15.50 -5.81
C ARG A 76 14.11 16.40 -5.56
N HIS A 77 13.88 16.75 -4.31
CA HIS A 77 12.87 17.76 -3.97
C HIS A 77 13.35 19.14 -4.45
N ARG A 78 12.57 19.76 -5.35
CA ARG A 78 12.91 21.06 -5.95
C ARG A 78 12.82 22.22 -4.95
N GLN A 79 12.18 22.03 -3.78
CA GLN A 79 11.77 23.12 -2.89
C GLN A 79 12.41 23.12 -1.50
N SER A 80 13.16 22.10 -1.11
CA SER A 80 13.87 22.14 0.17
C SER A 80 15.27 22.70 -0.05
N SER A 81 15.56 23.87 0.53
CA SER A 81 16.91 24.45 0.57
C SER A 81 17.88 23.58 1.38
N MET A 82 17.34 22.66 2.20
CA MET A 82 18.09 21.60 2.88
C MET A 82 17.85 20.29 2.11
N TRP A 83 18.90 19.77 1.50
CA TRP A 83 18.87 18.59 0.63
C TRP A 83 18.63 17.30 1.45
N ASP A 84 17.44 17.15 2.01
CA ASP A 84 17.02 15.87 2.60
C ASP A 84 16.70 14.93 1.46
N TYR A 85 17.67 14.07 1.15
CA TYR A 85 17.51 12.98 0.20
C TYR A 85 16.73 11.86 0.89
N THR A 86 15.40 11.96 0.90
CA THR A 86 14.57 10.79 1.18
C THR A 86 14.71 9.85 0.00
N SER A 87 15.52 8.80 0.17
CA SER A 87 15.58 7.72 -0.81
C SER A 87 14.33 6.87 -0.61
N PRO A 88 13.40 6.81 -1.58
CA PRO A 88 12.32 5.83 -1.52
C PRO A 88 12.86 4.43 -1.25
N PRO A 89 12.05 3.56 -0.62
CA PRO A 89 12.36 2.15 -0.60
C PRO A 89 12.64 1.66 -2.03
N PRO A 90 13.68 0.83 -2.23
CA PRO A 90 14.00 0.31 -3.54
C PRO A 90 12.80 -0.47 -4.09
N TYR A 91 12.54 -0.32 -5.39
CA TYR A 91 11.62 -1.21 -6.07
C TYR A 91 12.25 -2.58 -6.22
N CYS A 92 11.58 -3.59 -5.70
CA CYS A 92 11.98 -4.98 -5.84
C CYS A 92 10.98 -5.69 -6.77
N PRO A 93 11.41 -6.11 -7.96
CA PRO A 93 10.55 -6.84 -8.91
C PRO A 93 10.00 -8.13 -8.30
N PRO A 94 8.90 -8.68 -8.85
CA PRO A 94 8.35 -9.93 -8.36
C PRO A 94 9.43 -11.02 -8.38
N PHE A 95 9.50 -11.81 -7.32
CA PHE A 95 10.42 -12.95 -7.23
C PHE A 95 9.77 -14.06 -6.40
N PRO A 96 9.89 -15.33 -6.81
CA PRO A 96 9.28 -16.42 -6.07
C PRO A 96 10.01 -16.64 -4.74
N LEU A 97 9.28 -16.61 -3.63
CA LEU A 97 9.82 -17.06 -2.35
C LEU A 97 10.25 -18.53 -2.42
N PHE A 98 11.16 -18.91 -1.53
CA PHE A 98 11.62 -20.29 -1.40
C PHE A 98 10.47 -21.30 -1.27
N ILE A 99 9.40 -20.94 -0.54
CA ILE A 99 8.21 -21.79 -0.41
C ILE A 99 7.50 -22.05 -1.75
N HIS A 100 7.49 -21.09 -2.67
CA HIS A 100 6.90 -21.28 -4.00
C HIS A 100 7.80 -22.13 -4.90
N MET A 101 9.12 -21.96 -4.77
CA MET A 101 10.10 -22.72 -5.53
C MET A 101 10.18 -24.18 -5.07
N ARG A 102 9.88 -24.46 -3.80
CA ARG A 102 9.92 -25.82 -3.22
C ARG A 102 9.01 -26.83 -3.92
N ASP A 103 7.96 -26.35 -4.57
CA ASP A 103 7.04 -27.20 -5.34
C ASP A 103 7.57 -27.54 -6.75
N TRP A 104 8.63 -26.86 -7.21
CA TRP A 104 9.29 -27.18 -8.47
C TRP A 104 10.04 -28.49 -8.36
N VAL A 105 9.90 -29.37 -9.35
CA VAL A 105 10.51 -30.71 -9.35
C VAL A 105 12.02 -30.63 -9.10
N ILE A 106 12.72 -29.73 -9.77
CA ILE A 106 14.17 -29.55 -9.64
C ILE A 106 14.56 -29.13 -8.21
N VAL A 107 13.89 -28.13 -7.65
CA VAL A 107 14.20 -27.62 -6.30
C VAL A 107 13.85 -28.64 -5.22
N LYS A 108 12.74 -29.36 -5.43
CA LYS A 108 12.33 -30.47 -4.59
C LYS A 108 13.38 -31.58 -4.57
N ASP A 109 13.98 -31.90 -5.71
CA ASP A 109 15.02 -32.91 -5.83
C ASP A 109 16.33 -32.45 -5.17
N LEU A 110 16.68 -31.16 -5.24
CA LEU A 110 17.83 -30.60 -4.50
C LEU A 110 17.67 -30.77 -2.98
N TRP A 111 16.43 -30.67 -2.49
CA TRP A 111 16.14 -30.68 -1.05
C TRP A 111 15.81 -32.05 -0.45
N LYS A 112 15.18 -32.96 -1.21
CA LYS A 112 14.61 -34.20 -0.65
C LYS A 112 15.58 -35.38 -0.58
N THR A 113 16.77 -35.25 -1.15
CA THR A 113 17.75 -36.33 -1.19
C THR A 113 18.68 -36.31 0.03
N HIS A 114 19.14 -37.47 0.50
CA HIS A 114 20.19 -37.63 1.53
C HIS A 114 21.58 -37.18 1.05
N ARG A 115 21.64 -36.09 0.26
CA ARG A 115 22.85 -35.53 -0.30
C ARG A 115 23.56 -34.69 0.74
N THR A 116 24.88 -34.65 0.64
CA THR A 116 25.68 -33.65 1.34
C THR A 116 25.38 -32.24 0.81
N GLU A 117 25.76 -31.22 1.58
CA GLU A 117 25.63 -29.83 1.14
C GLU A 117 26.38 -29.56 -0.18
N GLN A 118 27.59 -30.10 -0.33
CA GLN A 118 28.42 -29.92 -1.52
C GLN A 118 27.78 -30.53 -2.77
N GLU A 119 27.22 -31.74 -2.67
CA GLU A 119 26.50 -32.39 -3.77
C GLU A 119 25.23 -31.61 -4.15
N MET A 120 24.51 -31.07 -3.16
CA MET A 120 23.35 -30.22 -3.41
C MET A 120 23.75 -28.94 -4.17
N LEU A 121 24.83 -28.28 -3.77
CA LEU A 121 25.33 -27.09 -4.45
C LEU A 121 25.81 -27.39 -5.87
N ALA A 122 26.53 -28.50 -6.08
CA ALA A 122 26.97 -28.90 -7.42
C ALA A 122 25.77 -29.12 -8.37
N LEU A 123 24.71 -29.78 -7.88
CA LEU A 123 23.48 -29.97 -8.64
C LEU A 123 22.70 -28.67 -8.85
N PHE A 124 22.73 -27.75 -7.88
CA PHE A 124 22.14 -26.43 -8.06
C PHE A 124 22.82 -25.70 -9.22
N GLU A 125 24.15 -25.72 -9.28
CA GLU A 125 24.90 -25.10 -10.37
C GLU A 125 24.62 -25.78 -11.72
N GLU A 126 24.51 -27.11 -11.75
CA GLU A 126 24.10 -27.89 -12.93
C GLU A 126 22.72 -27.46 -13.46
N HIS A 127 21.76 -27.24 -12.55
CA HIS A 127 20.39 -26.86 -12.88
C HIS A 127 20.13 -25.34 -12.87
N SER A 128 21.16 -24.52 -12.65
CA SER A 128 21.04 -23.06 -12.46
C SER A 128 20.26 -22.40 -13.59
N ARG A 129 20.62 -22.69 -14.85
CA ARG A 129 19.93 -22.13 -16.03
C ARG A 129 18.44 -22.46 -16.04
N THR A 130 18.08 -23.72 -15.73
CA THR A 130 16.68 -24.14 -15.73
C THR A 130 15.90 -23.48 -14.58
N ILE A 131 16.53 -23.29 -13.42
CA ILE A 131 15.96 -22.54 -12.30
C ILE A 131 15.74 -21.07 -12.71
N GLU A 132 16.71 -20.45 -13.38
CA GLU A 132 16.59 -19.08 -13.89
C GLU A 132 15.43 -18.94 -14.88
N GLU A 133 15.28 -19.89 -15.82
CA GLU A 133 14.18 -19.94 -16.78
C GLU A 133 12.81 -20.07 -16.08
N LEU A 134 12.70 -20.95 -15.08
CA LEU A 134 11.48 -21.08 -14.26
C LEU A 134 11.14 -19.80 -13.51
N ILE A 135 12.15 -19.10 -12.95
CA ILE A 135 11.95 -17.80 -12.30
C ILE A 135 11.45 -16.76 -13.31
N VAL A 136 12.04 -16.69 -14.51
CA VAL A 136 11.63 -15.75 -15.56
C VAL A 136 10.21 -16.03 -16.04
N GLU A 137 9.87 -17.31 -16.27
CA GLU A 137 8.51 -17.72 -16.64
C GLU A 137 7.49 -17.38 -15.54
N TRP A 138 7.84 -17.69 -14.28
CA TRP A 138 7.00 -17.36 -13.14
C TRP A 138 6.73 -15.86 -13.04
N LYS A 139 7.76 -15.01 -13.16
CA LYS A 139 7.62 -13.54 -13.17
C LYS A 139 6.71 -13.07 -14.28
N ARG A 140 6.94 -13.58 -15.50
CA ARG A 140 6.11 -13.27 -16.67
C ARG A 140 4.66 -13.66 -16.44
N GLY A 141 4.40 -14.78 -15.75
CA GLY A 141 3.06 -15.21 -15.37
C GLY A 141 2.34 -14.18 -14.48
N ILE A 142 3.02 -13.68 -13.43
CA ILE A 142 2.48 -12.62 -12.56
C ILE A 142 2.18 -11.35 -13.37
N GLU A 143 3.15 -10.88 -14.15
CA GLU A 143 3.02 -9.64 -14.95
C GLU A 143 1.93 -9.76 -16.01
N SER A 144 1.84 -10.91 -16.69
CA SER A 144 0.81 -11.20 -17.67
C SER A 144 -0.57 -11.21 -17.04
N HIS A 145 -0.72 -11.78 -15.84
CA HIS A 145 -1.98 -11.77 -15.10
C HIS A 145 -2.49 -10.34 -14.87
N PHE A 146 -1.67 -9.49 -14.25
CA PHE A 146 -2.09 -8.11 -13.94
C PHE A 146 -2.25 -7.24 -15.18
N SER A 147 -1.38 -7.39 -16.19
CA SER A 147 -1.53 -6.64 -17.45
C SER A 147 -2.81 -7.03 -18.18
N ASN A 148 -3.19 -8.32 -18.18
CA ASN A 148 -4.46 -8.79 -18.74
C ASN A 148 -5.67 -8.23 -17.99
N LEU A 149 -5.63 -8.08 -16.66
CA LEU A 149 -6.68 -7.40 -15.90
C LEU A 149 -6.86 -5.95 -16.37
N VAL A 150 -5.76 -5.22 -16.56
CA VAL A 150 -5.79 -3.83 -17.04
C VAL A 150 -6.31 -3.74 -18.48
N LEU A 151 -5.86 -4.62 -19.37
CA LEU A 151 -6.20 -4.59 -20.79
C LEU A 151 -7.65 -5.04 -21.07
N SER A 152 -8.11 -6.10 -20.41
CA SER A 152 -9.47 -6.64 -20.59
C SER A 152 -10.55 -5.63 -20.21
N LYS A 153 -10.38 -4.91 -19.10
CA LYS A 153 -11.34 -3.90 -18.64
C LYS A 153 -11.37 -2.66 -19.54
N LYS A 154 -10.24 -2.27 -20.14
CA LYS A 154 -10.17 -1.14 -21.08
C LYS A 154 -10.90 -1.39 -22.38
N GLN A 155 -10.82 -2.62 -22.91
CA GLN A 155 -11.53 -2.96 -24.15
C GLN A 155 -13.06 -2.86 -23.99
N SER A 156 -13.58 -3.05 -22.78
CA SER A 156 -15.01 -2.94 -22.49
C SER A 156 -15.54 -1.50 -22.34
N ARG A 157 -14.66 -0.49 -22.17
CA ARG A 157 -15.06 0.91 -21.96
C ARG A 157 -14.39 1.81 -22.98
N VAL A 158 -15.18 2.19 -23.98
CA VAL A 158 -14.83 3.13 -25.05
C VAL A 158 -14.29 4.43 -24.42
N GLN A 159 -13.07 4.83 -24.82
CA GLN A 159 -12.38 6.11 -24.51
C GLN A 159 -11.56 6.25 -23.21
N SER A 160 -11.02 5.18 -22.61
CA SER A 160 -9.86 5.43 -21.72
C SER A 160 -8.63 5.86 -22.54
N PRO A 161 -7.89 6.91 -22.12
CA PRO A 161 -6.68 7.33 -22.81
C PRO A 161 -5.71 6.16 -22.93
N ILE A 162 -5.07 6.03 -24.10
CA ILE A 162 -4.10 4.97 -24.39
C ILE A 162 -3.07 4.95 -23.25
N VAL A 163 -3.04 3.85 -22.51
CA VAL A 163 -2.04 3.70 -21.47
C VAL A 163 -0.70 3.43 -22.12
N ARG A 164 0.09 4.49 -22.20
CA ARG A 164 1.48 4.47 -22.62
C ARG A 164 2.34 3.90 -21.49
N PRO A 165 3.48 3.25 -21.78
CA PRO A 165 4.44 2.89 -20.75
C PRO A 165 4.82 4.10 -19.87
N THR A 166 5.16 3.84 -18.61
CA THR A 166 5.71 4.88 -17.73
C THR A 166 6.90 5.56 -18.41
N MET A 167 6.88 6.89 -18.49
CA MET A 167 8.05 7.66 -18.91
C MET A 167 8.58 8.41 -17.70
N LEU A 168 9.71 7.96 -17.17
CA LEU A 168 10.44 8.74 -16.19
C LEU A 168 11.36 9.71 -16.93
N ARG A 169 10.94 10.98 -17.04
CA ARG A 169 11.82 12.04 -17.56
C ARG A 169 12.83 12.43 -16.49
N PHE A 170 13.93 11.69 -16.40
CA PHE A 170 15.11 12.16 -15.65
C PHE A 170 15.91 13.12 -16.52
N GLN A 171 16.16 14.33 -16.04
CA GLN A 171 16.78 15.41 -16.82
C GLN A 171 18.24 15.15 -17.26
N SER A 172 18.83 13.99 -16.98
CA SER A 172 20.24 13.71 -17.33
C SER A 172 20.70 12.27 -17.07
N ARG A 173 19.80 11.31 -16.81
CA ARG A 173 20.18 9.91 -16.55
C ARG A 173 19.41 8.96 -17.46
N PRO A 174 20.02 7.82 -17.86
CA PRO A 174 19.30 6.76 -18.56
C PRO A 174 18.11 6.33 -17.71
N ASP A 175 17.01 5.98 -18.38
CA ASP A 175 15.78 5.52 -17.73
C ASP A 175 16.12 4.31 -16.85
N PRO A 176 15.95 4.39 -15.51
CA PRO A 176 16.23 3.30 -14.59
C PRO A 176 15.30 2.10 -14.80
N LEU A 177 14.24 2.26 -15.62
CA LEU A 177 13.33 1.19 -15.98
C LEU A 177 13.60 0.63 -17.39
N SER A 178 14.65 1.07 -18.08
CA SER A 178 14.92 0.71 -19.48
C SER A 178 14.99 -0.79 -19.74
N HIS A 179 15.45 -1.58 -18.76
CA HIS A 179 15.55 -3.04 -18.85
C HIS A 179 14.22 -3.80 -18.65
N TYR A 180 13.15 -3.12 -18.23
CA TYR A 180 11.83 -3.73 -18.10
C TYR A 180 11.05 -3.71 -19.42
N THR A 181 10.18 -4.69 -19.58
CA THR A 181 9.20 -4.75 -20.68
C THR A 181 8.19 -3.61 -20.57
N ASP A 182 7.52 -3.31 -21.67
CA ASP A 182 6.49 -2.26 -21.70
C ASP A 182 5.27 -2.63 -20.84
N GLU A 183 4.93 -3.93 -20.74
CA GLU A 183 3.88 -4.43 -19.86
C GLU A 183 4.24 -4.17 -18.40
N HIS A 184 5.49 -4.42 -18.01
CA HIS A 184 5.95 -4.15 -16.65
C HIS A 184 5.98 -2.64 -16.37
N LYS A 185 6.52 -1.83 -17.29
CA LYS A 185 6.48 -0.36 -17.18
C LYS A 185 5.06 0.19 -17.08
N MET A 186 4.09 -0.45 -17.74
CA MET A 186 2.67 -0.10 -17.61
C MET A 186 2.16 -0.38 -16.19
N LEU A 187 2.46 -1.56 -15.63
CA LEU A 187 2.07 -1.92 -14.26
C LEU A 187 2.69 -1.00 -13.20
N LEU A 188 3.84 -0.40 -13.52
CA LEU A 188 4.50 0.57 -12.65
C LEU A 188 3.89 1.99 -12.68
N ARG A 189 2.92 2.28 -13.56
CA ARG A 189 2.32 3.62 -13.62
C ARG A 189 1.57 3.98 -12.34
N GLY A 190 1.58 5.27 -12.00
CA GLY A 190 0.91 5.85 -10.83
C GLY A 190 -0.62 5.80 -10.87
N ASP A 191 -1.19 5.68 -12.07
CA ASP A 191 -2.63 5.59 -12.28
C ASP A 191 -3.13 4.17 -12.49
N ILE A 192 -2.27 3.15 -12.48
CA ILE A 192 -2.70 1.75 -12.52
C ILE A 192 -2.84 1.25 -11.08
N LEU A 193 -4.10 1.15 -10.65
CA LEU A 193 -4.49 0.74 -9.30
C LEU A 193 -5.42 -0.47 -9.35
N PHE A 194 -5.31 -1.31 -8.33
CA PHE A 194 -6.07 -2.54 -8.13
C PHE A 194 -6.78 -2.48 -6.78
N TYR A 195 -7.59 -3.50 -6.48
CA TYR A 195 -8.18 -3.70 -5.16
C TYR A 195 -8.37 -5.20 -4.90
N ASP A 196 -8.47 -5.60 -3.63
CA ASP A 196 -8.78 -6.97 -3.22
C ASP A 196 -10.32 -7.14 -3.21
N ILE A 197 -10.84 -8.05 -4.02
CA ILE A 197 -12.28 -8.33 -4.17
C ILE A 197 -12.83 -9.16 -3.00
N GLU A 198 -11.96 -9.87 -2.28
CA GLU A 198 -12.34 -10.68 -1.11
C GLU A 198 -12.36 -9.83 0.18
N GLU A 199 -11.75 -8.65 0.15
CA GLU A 199 -11.71 -7.74 1.29
C GLU A 199 -13.07 -7.03 1.46
N ASN A 200 -13.84 -7.47 2.47
CA ASN A 200 -15.18 -6.98 2.81
C ASN A 200 -15.19 -5.54 3.38
N SER A 201 -14.65 -4.59 2.64
CA SER A 201 -14.70 -3.17 2.96
C SER A 201 -15.88 -2.51 2.26
N LEU A 202 -16.57 -1.58 2.95
CA LEU A 202 -17.63 -0.76 2.35
C LEU A 202 -17.12 0.08 1.16
N SER A 203 -15.81 0.27 1.06
CA SER A 203 -15.16 1.01 -0.02
C SER A 203 -13.82 0.36 -0.32
N PRO A 204 -13.64 -0.21 -1.53
CA PRO A 204 -12.40 -0.87 -1.89
C PRO A 204 -11.20 0.05 -1.71
N ILE A 205 -10.14 -0.49 -1.12
CA ILE A 205 -8.88 0.22 -0.90
C ILE A 205 -8.04 0.10 -2.18
N PRO A 206 -7.68 1.21 -2.84
CA PRO A 206 -6.79 1.16 -3.98
C PRO A 206 -5.41 0.67 -3.55
N MET A 207 -4.79 -0.17 -4.38
CA MET A 207 -3.43 -0.67 -4.20
C MET A 207 -2.66 -0.57 -5.50
N THR A 208 -1.40 -0.19 -5.40
CA THR A 208 -0.41 -0.23 -6.47
C THR A 208 0.03 -1.67 -6.73
N TYR A 209 0.66 -1.88 -7.89
CA TYR A 209 1.25 -3.18 -8.21
C TYR A 209 2.27 -3.63 -7.16
N SER A 210 3.15 -2.73 -6.70
CA SER A 210 4.18 -3.07 -5.70
C SER A 210 3.60 -3.43 -4.34
N GLU A 211 2.55 -2.73 -3.87
CA GLU A 211 1.87 -3.06 -2.61
C GLU A 211 1.21 -4.44 -2.68
N ILE A 212 0.66 -4.84 -3.83
CA ILE A 212 0.14 -6.20 -4.01
C ILE A 212 1.27 -7.23 -3.92
N LEU A 213 2.41 -6.98 -4.57
CA LEU A 213 3.54 -7.89 -4.49
C LEU A 213 3.99 -8.06 -3.03
N ASP A 214 4.15 -6.96 -2.31
CA ASP A 214 4.58 -6.97 -0.90
C ASP A 214 3.56 -7.68 0.01
N LYS A 215 2.27 -7.34 -0.09
CA LYS A 215 1.16 -7.95 0.68
C LYS A 215 1.06 -9.47 0.47
N ASN A 216 1.51 -9.99 -0.67
CA ASN A 216 1.51 -11.43 -0.97
C ASN A 216 2.90 -12.09 -0.81
N GLY A 217 3.89 -11.37 -0.27
CA GLY A 217 5.25 -11.87 -0.14
C GLY A 217 5.91 -12.21 -1.49
N LEU A 218 5.47 -11.60 -2.59
CA LEU A 218 6.02 -11.82 -3.93
C LEU A 218 7.26 -10.97 -4.20
N VAL A 219 7.77 -10.30 -3.18
CA VAL A 219 8.98 -9.51 -3.24
C VAL A 219 10.08 -10.28 -2.53
N ALA A 220 11.18 -10.56 -3.22
CA ALA A 220 12.35 -11.10 -2.56
C ALA A 220 13.02 -9.99 -1.74
N SER A 221 13.04 -10.20 -0.43
CA SER A 221 13.92 -9.51 0.49
C SER A 221 14.95 -10.53 0.96
N PRO A 222 16.21 -10.15 1.20
CA PRO A 222 17.20 -11.03 1.81
C PRO A 222 16.71 -11.69 3.11
N LEU A 223 15.77 -11.03 3.81
CA LEU A 223 15.14 -11.54 5.03
C LEU A 223 13.98 -12.52 4.75
N SER A 224 13.31 -12.43 3.61
CA SER A 224 12.12 -13.25 3.29
C SER A 224 12.44 -14.66 2.79
N LEU A 225 13.71 -14.93 2.44
CA LEU A 225 14.19 -16.26 2.05
C LEU A 225 14.64 -17.13 3.24
N LYS A 226 14.47 -16.65 4.48
CA LYS A 226 14.81 -17.45 5.67
C LYS A 226 13.87 -18.67 5.85
N PRO A 227 14.43 -19.87 6.09
CA PRO A 227 13.70 -21.13 6.29
C PRO A 227 12.54 -21.07 7.30
N ASN A 228 12.74 -20.35 8.40
CA ASN A 228 11.87 -20.38 9.57
C ASN A 228 10.85 -19.24 9.58
N SER A 229 10.58 -18.60 8.44
CA SER A 229 9.53 -17.58 8.36
C SER A 229 8.18 -18.26 8.58
N THR A 230 7.66 -18.14 9.81
CA THR A 230 6.40 -18.74 10.28
C THR A 230 5.16 -18.13 9.62
N SER A 231 5.32 -17.19 8.68
CA SER A 231 4.25 -16.73 7.78
C SER A 231 3.92 -17.82 6.76
N LEU A 232 3.43 -18.95 7.27
CA LEU A 232 2.98 -20.11 6.54
C LEU A 232 1.69 -19.77 5.76
N THR A 233 1.70 -20.15 4.48
CA THR A 233 0.65 -20.97 3.86
C THR A 233 -0.61 -20.32 3.31
N LYS A 234 -0.48 -19.45 2.32
CA LYS A 234 -1.47 -19.52 1.23
C LYS A 234 -0.79 -19.50 -0.11
N LYS A 235 -1.12 -20.50 -0.94
CA LYS A 235 -0.93 -20.44 -2.38
C LYS A 235 -1.39 -19.05 -2.82
N VAL A 236 -0.49 -18.32 -3.47
CA VAL A 236 -0.73 -16.95 -3.90
C VAL A 236 -1.98 -16.96 -4.80
N ASN A 237 -3.06 -16.39 -4.29
CA ASN A 237 -4.30 -16.26 -5.04
C ASN A 237 -4.30 -14.88 -5.70
N LEU A 238 -3.84 -14.79 -6.95
CA LEU A 238 -3.86 -13.53 -7.70
C LEU A 238 -5.27 -13.17 -8.22
N ASN A 239 -6.20 -14.14 -8.25
CA ASN A 239 -7.54 -13.94 -8.77
C ASN A 239 -8.42 -13.11 -7.82
N LYS A 240 -7.99 -12.90 -6.57
CA LYS A 240 -8.67 -11.99 -5.65
C LYS A 240 -8.43 -10.51 -5.97
N TYR A 241 -7.55 -10.19 -6.91
CA TYR A 241 -7.30 -8.82 -7.32
C TYR A 241 -8.01 -8.50 -8.63
N ASP A 242 -8.64 -7.33 -8.70
CA ASP A 242 -9.20 -6.78 -9.94
C ASP A 242 -8.69 -5.35 -10.17
N PHE A 243 -8.75 -4.91 -11.43
CA PHE A 243 -8.36 -3.56 -11.83
C PHE A 243 -9.39 -2.52 -11.36
N TYR A 244 -8.95 -1.52 -10.62
CA TYR A 244 -9.82 -0.51 -10.03
C TYR A 244 -10.08 0.64 -10.99
N VAL A 245 -11.03 0.46 -11.91
CA VAL A 245 -11.33 1.45 -12.97
C VAL A 245 -11.64 2.85 -12.42
N GLU A 246 -12.43 2.95 -11.35
CA GLU A 246 -12.77 4.25 -10.73
C GLU A 246 -11.52 4.95 -10.17
N ALA A 247 -10.64 4.21 -9.49
CA ALA A 247 -9.39 4.75 -8.97
C ALA A 247 -8.43 5.15 -10.08
N HIS A 248 -8.37 4.38 -11.18
CA HIS A 248 -7.59 4.73 -12.36
C HIS A 248 -7.99 6.09 -12.94
N LEU A 249 -9.29 6.33 -13.14
CA LEU A 249 -9.78 7.59 -13.71
C LEU A 249 -9.46 8.79 -12.80
N VAL A 250 -9.68 8.64 -11.49
CA VAL A 250 -9.32 9.66 -10.50
C VAL A 250 -7.82 9.94 -10.52
N ALA A 251 -6.99 8.88 -10.51
CA ALA A 251 -5.55 9.00 -10.55
C ALA A 251 -5.06 9.70 -11.84
N CYS A 252 -5.60 9.36 -13.01
CA CYS A 252 -5.29 10.04 -14.27
C CYS A 252 -5.55 11.55 -14.18
N ALA A 253 -6.72 11.95 -13.65
CA ALA A 253 -7.07 13.36 -13.51
C ALA A 253 -6.14 14.11 -12.55
N LEU A 254 -5.83 13.49 -11.40
CA LEU A 254 -4.90 14.06 -10.42
C LEU A 254 -3.48 14.20 -10.99
N MET A 255 -2.96 13.18 -11.68
CA MET A 255 -1.64 13.23 -12.33
C MET A 255 -1.59 14.28 -13.45
N THR A 256 -2.69 14.45 -14.17
CA THR A 256 -2.83 15.50 -15.19
C THR A 256 -2.80 16.89 -14.54
N SER A 257 -3.50 17.08 -13.40
CA SER A 257 -3.46 18.31 -12.61
C SER A 257 -2.06 18.63 -12.08
N LEU A 258 -1.22 17.62 -11.83
CA LEU A 258 0.20 17.78 -11.44
C LEU A 258 1.16 17.91 -12.63
N ASN A 259 0.65 17.84 -13.86
CA ASN A 259 1.44 17.83 -15.09
C ASN A 259 2.47 16.68 -15.15
N ILE A 260 2.11 15.50 -14.63
CA ILE A 260 2.92 14.27 -14.62
C ILE A 260 2.11 13.03 -15.06
N PRO A 261 1.42 13.05 -16.22
CA PRO A 261 0.42 12.05 -16.61
C PRO A 261 0.95 10.61 -16.80
N THR A 262 2.28 10.42 -16.80
CA THR A 262 2.94 9.13 -16.98
C THR A 262 3.92 8.79 -15.86
N ALA A 263 3.82 9.46 -14.70
CA ALA A 263 4.65 9.14 -13.55
C ALA A 263 4.41 7.70 -13.06
N SER A 264 5.44 7.08 -12.50
CA SER A 264 5.33 5.76 -11.88
C SER A 264 4.83 5.89 -10.44
N HIS A 265 4.17 4.86 -9.92
CA HIS A 265 3.79 4.85 -8.50
C HIS A 265 5.01 4.81 -7.58
N LEU A 266 6.18 4.36 -8.06
CA LEU A 266 7.45 4.37 -7.32
C LEU A 266 7.95 5.80 -7.10
N LEU A 267 7.84 6.64 -8.13
CA LEU A 267 8.14 8.08 -8.01
C LEU A 267 7.18 8.74 -7.01
N LEU A 268 5.88 8.42 -7.10
CA LEU A 268 4.86 9.00 -6.24
C LEU A 268 4.99 8.52 -4.79
N ALA A 269 5.32 7.24 -4.56
CA ALA A 269 5.58 6.69 -3.24
C ALA A 269 6.82 7.33 -2.59
N GLY A 270 7.86 7.60 -3.36
CA GLY A 270 9.05 8.26 -2.84
C GLY A 270 8.87 9.75 -2.51
N LEU A 271 7.80 10.37 -2.99
CA LEU A 271 7.38 11.68 -2.49
C LEU A 271 6.68 11.58 -1.13
N GLY A 272 6.36 10.39 -0.64
CA GLY A 272 5.77 10.17 0.68
C GLY A 272 4.40 10.84 0.86
N ALA A 273 4.12 11.29 2.09
CA ALA A 273 2.90 12.01 2.44
C ALA A 273 3.00 13.51 2.10
N GLU A 274 3.42 13.85 0.88
CA GLU A 274 3.61 15.24 0.45
C GLU A 274 2.48 15.73 -0.46
N PHE A 275 1.40 14.96 -0.60
CA PHE A 275 0.24 15.35 -1.39
C PHE A 275 -0.85 15.97 -0.51
N GLN A 276 -1.54 16.96 -1.06
CA GLN A 276 -2.72 17.57 -0.46
C GLN A 276 -3.82 17.75 -1.50
N CYS A 277 -5.06 17.44 -1.10
CA CYS A 277 -6.24 17.83 -1.86
C CYS A 277 -6.39 19.36 -1.80
N LYS A 278 -6.15 20.08 -2.89
CA LYS A 278 -6.27 21.54 -2.86
C LYS A 278 -7.73 22.00 -2.82
N ARG A 279 -8.68 21.13 -3.14
CA ARG A 279 -10.11 21.45 -3.09
C ARG A 279 -10.74 21.29 -1.69
N CYS A 280 -10.00 20.69 -0.75
CA CYS A 280 -10.39 20.63 0.66
C CYS A 280 -9.84 21.85 1.42
N LEU A 281 -10.61 22.34 2.39
CA LEU A 281 -10.23 23.48 3.22
C LEU A 281 -9.19 23.12 4.29
N ASP A 282 -9.29 21.92 4.84
CA ASP A 282 -8.36 21.38 5.85
C ASP A 282 -7.69 20.11 5.31
N ALA A 283 -6.98 20.28 4.20
CA ALA A 283 -6.38 19.17 3.50
C ALA A 283 -5.14 18.65 4.24
N GLN A 284 -5.29 17.50 4.89
CA GLN A 284 -4.17 16.80 5.49
C GLN A 284 -3.16 16.34 4.44
N ARG A 285 -1.92 16.18 4.92
CA ARG A 285 -0.85 15.52 4.18
C ARG A 285 -1.20 14.04 4.03
N VAL A 286 -1.20 13.56 2.80
CA VAL A 286 -1.57 12.17 2.48
C VAL A 286 -0.60 11.61 1.44
N THR A 287 -0.47 10.28 1.44
CA THR A 287 0.20 9.55 0.37
C THR A 287 -0.60 9.63 -0.93
N TRP A 288 0.02 9.23 -2.04
CA TRP A 288 -0.65 9.18 -3.34
C TRP A 288 -1.91 8.32 -3.34
N VAL A 289 -1.82 7.10 -2.77
CA VAL A 289 -2.93 6.13 -2.73
C VAL A 289 -4.07 6.66 -1.86
N GLU A 290 -3.75 7.27 -0.72
CA GLU A 290 -4.74 7.91 0.16
C GLU A 290 -5.42 9.10 -0.51
N LEU A 291 -4.70 9.91 -1.29
CA LEU A 291 -5.31 11.01 -2.04
C LEU A 291 -6.30 10.50 -3.09
N VAL A 292 -5.94 9.44 -3.84
CA VAL A 292 -6.86 8.82 -4.80
C VAL A 292 -8.09 8.29 -4.08
N ARG A 293 -7.91 7.58 -2.96
CA ARG A 293 -9.00 7.09 -2.11
C ARG A 293 -9.89 8.22 -1.60
N HIS A 294 -9.31 9.34 -1.17
CA HIS A 294 -10.03 10.53 -0.70
C HIS A 294 -11.01 11.05 -1.74
N TYR A 295 -10.58 11.19 -3.00
CA TYR A 295 -11.44 11.63 -4.10
C TYR A 295 -12.57 10.63 -4.40
N ILE A 296 -12.28 9.32 -4.40
CA ILE A 296 -13.30 8.27 -4.60
C ILE A 296 -14.37 8.33 -3.50
N VAL A 297 -13.94 8.35 -2.24
CA VAL A 297 -14.84 8.40 -1.07
C VAL A 297 -15.67 9.67 -1.09
N SER A 298 -15.05 10.82 -1.36
CA SER A 298 -15.74 12.11 -1.45
C SER A 298 -16.80 12.13 -2.56
N ASN A 299 -16.50 11.57 -3.73
CA ASN A 299 -17.44 11.46 -4.84
C ASN A 299 -18.62 10.52 -4.51
N LYS A 300 -18.37 9.42 -3.79
CA LYS A 300 -19.42 8.51 -3.32
C LYS A 300 -20.30 9.17 -2.28
N LEU A 301 -19.71 9.89 -1.32
CA LEU A 301 -20.44 10.63 -0.29
C LEU A 301 -21.32 11.72 -0.91
N PHE A 302 -20.80 12.47 -1.89
CA PHE A 302 -21.58 13.45 -2.65
C PHE A 302 -22.82 12.81 -3.28
N LYS A 303 -22.66 11.70 -4.00
CA LYS A 303 -23.76 10.98 -4.66
C LYS A 303 -24.81 10.49 -3.65
N LYS A 304 -24.36 9.98 -2.50
CA LYS A 304 -25.24 9.53 -1.41
C LYS A 304 -26.06 10.69 -0.84
N ASN A 305 -25.44 11.84 -0.62
CA ASN A 305 -26.07 12.98 0.05
C ASN A 305 -26.87 13.89 -0.90
N LEU A 306 -26.66 13.80 -2.22
CA LEU A 306 -27.27 14.68 -3.22
C LEU A 306 -28.81 14.77 -3.12
N LYS A 307 -29.50 13.63 -2.89
CA LYS A 307 -30.96 13.62 -2.75
C LYS A 307 -31.42 14.36 -1.48
N THR A 308 -30.77 14.06 -0.35
CA THR A 308 -31.06 14.67 0.96
C THR A 308 -30.84 16.18 0.94
N VAL A 309 -29.73 16.63 0.36
CA VAL A 309 -29.43 18.07 0.28
C VAL A 309 -30.44 18.79 -0.61
N ARG A 310 -30.81 18.20 -1.75
CA ARG A 310 -31.85 18.76 -2.65
C ARG A 310 -33.20 18.92 -1.95
N SER A 311 -33.60 17.98 -1.10
CA SER A 311 -34.86 18.08 -0.35
C SER A 311 -34.82 19.11 0.78
N LEU A 312 -33.69 19.24 1.46
CA LEU A 312 -33.56 20.12 2.62
C LEU A 312 -33.40 21.59 2.23
N CYS A 313 -32.71 21.86 1.11
CA CYS A 313 -32.14 23.17 0.87
C CYS A 313 -32.86 24.02 -0.20
N GLY A 314 -34.10 23.70 -0.58
CA GLY A 314 -35.05 24.63 -1.24
C GLY A 314 -34.48 25.55 -2.36
N GLY A 315 -33.58 25.05 -3.19
CA GLY A 315 -32.90 25.82 -4.24
C GLY A 315 -31.37 25.84 -4.18
N ILE A 316 -30.75 25.41 -3.07
CA ILE A 316 -29.28 25.35 -3.00
C ILE A 316 -28.72 24.27 -3.92
N THR A 317 -27.84 24.67 -4.84
CA THR A 317 -27.06 23.75 -5.68
C THR A 317 -25.93 23.14 -4.85
N TYR A 318 -26.07 21.86 -4.51
CA TYR A 318 -24.98 21.08 -3.91
C TYR A 318 -23.99 20.65 -5.00
N ARG A 319 -22.79 21.25 -5.00
CA ARG A 319 -21.75 20.99 -6.01
C ARG A 319 -20.74 19.95 -5.51
N ASN A 320 -20.34 19.05 -6.41
CA ASN A 320 -19.29 18.10 -6.13
C ASN A 320 -17.92 18.74 -6.35
N VAL A 321 -17.31 19.32 -5.32
CA VAL A 321 -15.97 19.89 -5.45
C VAL A 321 -14.91 18.84 -5.82
N HIS A 322 -15.14 17.55 -5.62
CA HIS A 322 -14.20 16.48 -5.98
C HIS A 322 -14.44 15.85 -7.36
N ASP A 323 -15.38 16.41 -8.13
CA ASP A 323 -15.61 15.96 -9.50
C ASP A 323 -14.39 16.28 -10.38
N THR A 324 -13.80 15.24 -10.96
CA THR A 324 -12.61 15.35 -11.78
C THR A 324 -12.87 15.97 -13.15
N GLU A 325 -14.13 15.96 -13.59
CA GLU A 325 -14.55 16.55 -14.88
C GLU A 325 -14.92 18.04 -14.74
N LEU A 326 -15.17 18.51 -13.51
CA LEU A 326 -15.42 19.93 -13.27
C LEU A 326 -14.12 20.71 -13.41
N CYS A 327 -14.08 21.54 -14.46
CA CYS A 327 -13.08 22.59 -14.61
C CYS A 327 -13.35 23.68 -13.57
N ILE A 328 -12.65 23.58 -12.45
CA ILE A 328 -12.58 24.63 -11.43
C ILE A 328 -11.22 25.30 -11.61
N GLU A 329 -11.14 26.62 -11.50
CA GLU A 329 -9.87 27.36 -11.57
C GLU A 329 -8.84 26.86 -10.54
N GLN A 330 -9.32 26.20 -9.48
CA GLN A 330 -8.49 25.65 -8.44
C GLN A 330 -7.89 24.28 -8.82
N PRO A 331 -6.57 24.08 -8.63
CA PRO A 331 -5.95 22.77 -8.83
C PRO A 331 -6.61 21.70 -7.95
N MET A 332 -6.60 20.45 -8.43
CA MET A 332 -7.15 19.32 -7.67
C MET A 332 -6.21 18.91 -6.54
N VAL A 333 -4.93 18.89 -6.86
CA VAL A 333 -3.86 18.40 -6.02
C VAL A 333 -2.68 19.34 -6.12
N GLY A 334 -1.94 19.45 -5.04
CA GLY A 334 -0.65 20.10 -5.06
C GLY A 334 0.24 19.48 -4.01
N TYR A 335 1.52 19.73 -4.15
CA TYR A 335 2.50 19.36 -3.14
C TYR A 335 2.27 20.21 -1.89
N CYS A 336 2.62 19.66 -0.73
CA CYS A 336 2.87 20.41 0.48
C CYS A 336 4.06 21.33 0.21
N SER A 337 3.79 22.54 -0.28
CA SER A 337 4.84 23.54 -0.26
C SER A 337 5.11 23.88 1.20
N THR A 338 6.37 24.10 1.56
CA THR A 338 6.80 24.75 2.81
C THR A 338 6.35 26.22 2.87
N ASN A 339 5.24 26.56 2.19
CA ASN A 339 4.56 27.83 2.35
C ASN A 339 4.46 28.06 3.86
N PRO A 340 4.97 29.20 4.34
CA PRO A 340 4.89 29.53 5.75
C PRO A 340 3.43 29.33 6.15
N PRO A 341 3.16 28.67 7.30
CA PRO A 341 1.79 28.43 7.77
C PRO A 341 1.06 29.74 7.59
N MET A 342 0.16 29.76 6.60
CA MET A 342 -0.47 30.94 6.02
C MET A 342 -0.69 31.92 7.16
N GLU A 343 0.13 32.98 7.26
CA GLU A 343 0.32 33.76 8.49
C GLU A 343 -1.03 33.92 9.16
N LEU A 344 -1.28 33.06 10.15
CA LEU A 344 -2.56 32.94 10.80
C LEU A 344 -2.52 34.14 11.73
N GLY A 345 -2.87 35.31 11.19
CA GLY A 345 -2.76 36.57 11.88
C GLY A 345 -3.71 36.57 13.07
N ALA A 346 -3.28 35.98 14.20
CA ALA A 346 -3.97 35.96 15.49
C ALA A 346 -5.51 35.81 15.40
N HIS A 347 -6.00 35.07 14.40
CA HIS A 347 -7.44 34.99 14.15
C HIS A 347 -8.02 34.11 15.23
N THR A 348 -8.74 34.77 16.14
CA THR A 348 -9.43 34.25 17.30
C THR A 348 -9.84 32.79 17.16
N ASN A 349 -9.62 31.96 18.18
CA ASN A 349 -10.01 30.53 18.29
C ASN A 349 -11.50 30.22 18.05
N LYS A 350 -12.29 31.18 17.55
CA LYS A 350 -13.70 31.08 17.20
C LYS A 350 -13.86 30.24 15.93
N ARG A 351 -14.05 28.94 16.11
CA ARG A 351 -14.53 28.05 15.06
C ARG A 351 -16.04 28.22 14.88
N ARG A 352 -16.49 28.10 13.63
CA ARG A 352 -17.88 28.18 13.22
C ARG A 352 -18.33 26.81 12.72
N LYS A 353 -19.56 26.43 13.06
CA LYS A 353 -20.19 25.18 12.61
C LYS A 353 -21.12 25.48 11.45
N CYS A 354 -20.99 24.77 10.33
CA CYS A 354 -21.92 24.89 9.20
C CYS A 354 -23.25 24.20 9.55
N LEU A 355 -24.34 24.97 9.59
CA LEU A 355 -25.67 24.46 9.93
C LEU A 355 -26.24 23.57 8.84
N LEU A 356 -25.91 23.84 7.56
CA LEU A 356 -26.37 23.02 6.43
C LEU A 356 -25.73 21.63 6.47
N CYS A 357 -24.42 21.53 6.73
CA CYS A 357 -23.77 20.24 6.93
C CYS A 357 -24.30 19.50 8.15
N ALA A 358 -24.66 20.21 9.23
CA ALA A 358 -25.21 19.59 10.44
C ALA A 358 -26.56 18.89 10.21
N GLN A 359 -27.28 19.25 9.15
CA GLN A 359 -28.57 18.66 8.80
C GLN A 359 -28.44 17.41 7.91
N ILE A 360 -27.24 17.10 7.40
CA ILE A 360 -27.01 15.94 6.54
C ILE A 360 -26.69 14.72 7.42
N GLN A 361 -27.61 13.76 7.48
CA GLN A 361 -27.43 12.54 8.28
C GLN A 361 -26.18 11.75 7.88
N GLY A 362 -25.36 11.36 8.86
CA GLY A 362 -24.14 10.59 8.66
C GLY A 362 -22.95 11.39 8.11
N GLN A 363 -23.08 12.71 8.03
CA GLN A 363 -21.95 13.62 7.78
C GLN A 363 -21.66 14.40 9.05
N GLU A 364 -20.41 14.36 9.50
CA GLU A 364 -19.98 15.25 10.58
C GLU A 364 -20.13 16.70 10.13
N SER A 365 -20.65 17.53 11.03
CA SER A 365 -20.82 18.93 10.73
C SER A 365 -19.45 19.57 10.51
N MET A 366 -19.33 20.35 9.43
CA MET A 366 -18.09 21.06 9.15
C MET A 366 -17.87 22.14 10.20
N ILE A 367 -16.73 22.06 10.88
CA ILE A 367 -16.27 23.03 11.86
C ILE A 367 -14.96 23.63 11.36
N ALA A 368 -14.93 24.94 11.11
CA ALA A 368 -13.75 25.62 10.61
C ALA A 368 -13.71 27.09 11.06
N PRO A 369 -12.57 27.79 10.93
CA PRO A 369 -12.53 29.25 11.06
C PRO A 369 -13.54 29.93 10.13
N GLU A 370 -13.98 31.14 10.46
CA GLU A 370 -15.03 31.83 9.71
C GLU A 370 -14.75 31.97 8.22
N TRP A 371 -13.52 32.36 7.84
CA TRP A 371 -13.11 32.45 6.44
C TRP A 371 -13.25 31.11 5.69
N ALA A 372 -12.98 29.99 6.37
CA ALA A 372 -13.07 28.66 5.78
C ALA A 372 -14.53 28.21 5.64
N ILE A 373 -15.40 28.57 6.58
CA ILE A 373 -16.85 28.34 6.44
C ILE A 373 -17.44 29.17 5.30
N VAL A 374 -17.07 30.45 5.16
CA VAL A 374 -17.52 31.29 4.05
C VAL A 374 -17.12 30.65 2.72
N ARG A 375 -15.85 30.24 2.60
CA ARG A 375 -15.35 29.56 1.42
C ARG A 375 -16.04 28.21 1.17
N HIS A 376 -16.27 27.40 2.20
CA HIS A 376 -17.02 26.15 2.10
C HIS A 376 -18.41 26.38 1.50
N LEU A 377 -19.12 27.38 2.00
CA LEU A 377 -20.44 27.76 1.51
C LEU A 377 -20.38 28.23 0.04
N GLN A 378 -19.33 28.95 -0.37
CA GLN A 378 -19.14 29.35 -1.77
C GLN A 378 -18.84 28.15 -2.68
N ASP A 379 -17.87 27.31 -2.30
CA ASP A 379 -17.37 26.21 -3.14
C ASP A 379 -18.39 25.07 -3.27
N VAL A 380 -19.07 24.72 -2.17
CA VAL A 380 -19.99 23.57 -2.09
C VAL A 380 -21.45 23.98 -2.31
N LEU A 381 -21.81 25.22 -1.99
CA LEU A 381 -23.20 25.70 -1.91
C LEU A 381 -23.36 27.07 -2.63
N MET A 382 -22.93 27.14 -3.89
CA MET A 382 -22.94 28.30 -4.81
C MET A 382 -24.21 29.19 -4.81
N HIS A 383 -25.33 28.70 -4.27
CA HIS A 383 -26.60 29.41 -4.22
C HIS A 383 -26.61 30.68 -3.36
N ILE A 384 -25.74 30.80 -2.34
CA ILE A 384 -25.73 31.98 -1.46
C ILE A 384 -25.40 33.25 -2.26
N LEU A 385 -24.49 33.16 -3.22
CA LEU A 385 -24.11 34.30 -4.06
C LEU A 385 -25.15 34.60 -5.14
N GLU A 386 -25.61 33.57 -5.87
CA GLU A 386 -26.42 33.77 -7.08
C GLU A 386 -27.87 34.18 -6.78
N ARG A 387 -28.49 33.66 -5.71
CA ARG A 387 -29.92 33.90 -5.46
C ARG A 387 -30.21 34.98 -4.44
N HIS A 388 -29.28 35.22 -3.52
CA HIS A 388 -29.48 36.22 -2.46
C HIS A 388 -28.77 37.54 -2.74
N GLY A 389 -27.84 37.62 -3.71
CA GLY A 389 -27.07 38.85 -3.97
C GLY A 389 -26.25 39.31 -2.76
N VAL A 390 -26.02 38.40 -1.81
CA VAL A 390 -25.35 38.68 -0.55
C VAL A 390 -23.88 38.28 -0.73
N ALA A 391 -22.98 39.26 -0.64
CA ALA A 391 -21.54 39.04 -0.75
C ALA A 391 -20.98 38.22 0.42
N GLU A 392 -21.66 38.21 1.59
CA GLU A 392 -21.20 37.55 2.82
C GLU A 392 -22.33 36.74 3.50
N PRO A 393 -22.17 35.42 3.72
CA PRO A 393 -23.22 34.60 4.32
C PRO A 393 -23.62 35.12 5.71
N ALA A 394 -24.92 35.29 5.96
CA ALA A 394 -25.42 35.78 7.24
C ALA A 394 -25.10 34.80 8.40
N THR A 395 -24.41 35.31 9.43
CA THR A 395 -23.80 34.60 10.59
C THR A 395 -24.77 33.83 11.50
N HIS A 396 -26.07 33.85 11.23
CA HIS A 396 -27.08 33.12 12.01
C HIS A 396 -27.97 32.21 11.15
N LEU A 397 -27.92 32.36 9.82
CA LEU A 397 -28.70 31.54 8.89
C LEU A 397 -27.92 30.32 8.40
N TYR A 398 -26.59 30.45 8.23
CA TYR A 398 -25.78 29.42 7.56
C TYR A 398 -24.69 28.80 8.44
N TYR A 399 -24.28 29.49 9.49
CA TYR A 399 -23.30 29.00 10.45
C TYR A 399 -23.55 29.60 11.82
N THR A 400 -23.07 28.97 12.90
CA THR A 400 -23.12 29.53 14.26
C THR A 400 -21.74 29.47 14.90
N PRO A 401 -21.39 30.40 15.81
CA PRO A 401 -20.21 30.22 16.65
C PRO A 401 -20.32 28.91 17.43
N GLN A 402 -19.23 28.15 17.48
CA GLN A 402 -19.11 27.03 18.40
C GLN A 402 -18.53 27.57 19.71
N HIS A 403 -19.31 27.52 20.79
CA HIS A 403 -18.77 27.77 22.12
C HIS A 403 -17.87 26.59 22.47
N VAL A 404 -16.55 26.82 22.45
CA VAL A 404 -15.55 25.86 22.93
C VAL A 404 -15.63 25.89 24.46
N HIS A 405 -16.59 25.17 25.05
CA HIS A 405 -16.73 25.15 26.50
C HIS A 405 -16.52 23.79 27.17
N ASP A 406 -16.42 22.67 26.46
CA ASP A 406 -16.12 21.37 27.06
C ASP A 406 -15.28 20.51 26.11
N SER A 407 -14.29 19.80 26.67
CA SER A 407 -13.32 18.89 26.02
C SER A 407 -12.03 19.53 25.48
N ILE A 408 -11.02 19.58 26.34
CA ILE A 408 -9.61 19.74 25.97
C ILE A 408 -9.00 18.39 25.51
N ASP A 409 -9.71 17.26 25.68
CA ASP A 409 -9.14 15.92 25.53
C ASP A 409 -9.59 15.15 24.27
N ASP A 410 -10.41 15.74 23.38
CA ASP A 410 -10.97 15.00 22.23
C ASP A 410 -10.77 15.74 20.90
N PHE A 411 -9.51 16.02 20.55
CA PHE A 411 -9.15 16.52 19.21
C PHE A 411 -8.86 15.36 18.25
N GLY A 412 -9.91 14.62 17.90
CA GLY A 412 -9.95 13.86 16.66
C GLY A 412 -10.07 14.83 15.47
N GLY A 413 -8.94 15.20 14.86
CA GLY A 413 -8.95 15.76 13.50
C GLY A 413 -9.63 14.76 12.55
N TYR A 414 -10.23 15.24 11.46
CA TYR A 414 -10.89 14.42 10.45
C TYR A 414 -9.93 13.34 9.91
N GLY A 415 -9.88 12.21 10.61
CA GLY A 415 -9.07 11.07 10.28
C GLY A 415 -9.88 10.15 9.39
N LEU A 416 -9.24 9.61 8.37
CA LEU A 416 -9.51 8.21 8.05
C LEU A 416 -9.46 7.41 9.37
N PRO A 417 -10.32 6.40 9.58
CA PRO A 417 -10.30 5.61 10.81
C PRO A 417 -8.86 5.20 11.11
N PRO A 418 -8.39 5.35 12.38
CA PRO A 418 -6.99 5.12 12.73
C PRO A 418 -6.58 3.73 12.26
N HIS A 419 -5.51 3.68 11.46
CA HIS A 419 -4.80 2.43 11.25
C HIS A 419 -3.96 2.18 12.50
N ASP A 420 -4.19 1.05 13.17
CA ASP A 420 -3.29 0.49 14.16
C ASP A 420 -1.94 0.25 13.48
N SER A 421 -1.03 1.21 13.59
CA SER A 421 0.37 1.06 13.24
C SER A 421 1.10 0.34 14.37
N GLU A 422 0.74 -0.92 14.61
CA GLU A 422 1.57 -1.89 15.31
C GLU A 422 1.99 -2.99 14.33
N PHE A 423 2.91 -2.68 13.42
CA PHE A 423 3.78 -3.67 12.78
C PHE A 423 5.07 -2.99 12.33
N PHE A 424 6.08 -3.04 13.18
CA PHE A 424 7.48 -3.35 12.84
C PHE A 424 8.18 -3.91 14.07
#